data_AF-A0A6B9TCU1-F1
#
_entry.id   AF-A0A6B9TCU1-F1
#
_cell.length_a   1.000
_cell.length_b   1.000
_cell.length_c   1.000
_cell.angle_alpha   90.00
_cell.angle_beta   90.00
_cell.angle_gamma   90.00
#
_symmetry.space_group_name_H-M   'P 1'
#
loop_
_entity.id
_entity.type
_entity.pdbx_description
1 polymer ?
#
loop_
_entity_poly.entity_id
_entity_poly.type
_entity_poly.pdbx_seq_one_letter_code
_entity_poly.pdbx_strand_id
1 'polypeptide(L)'
;MNDSSKFWIAVAMSTALILLDVALIIVSAIPMWLFWVILIASIVLVFIPVLSFKGTQASVSNGHLRIKAPFVDLDIPLSSIQALECRTTFDIGLRMYGYGGISSGSGDFTNKEFGAYTFAGSKKIPLFIIVRHSGKKILAFNVGDEAKTMSVYRALSEGTNAGGTVVSAEESRKAAMGHRSMRNVMIAITAICIVVVVAIVAVVMVSGHVDVRMDEDSLEIDATMMHEDIPFDEISRIELRDDVDYGMRTGGFGGMDISSGNFRNDEFGDYRLAIHNDVDLCIVVHTTDGDTVVFNLGDSESTESFYQDLLDRLETEPISTPAAHPGAWNPGWRSTS
;
A
#
# COMPACT_ATOMS: atom_id res chain seq x y z
N MET A 1 -21.24 -14.31 -9.28
CA MET A 1 -20.12 -13.40 -9.60
C MET A 1 -19.01 -14.18 -10.28
N ASN A 2 -18.52 -13.72 -11.43
CA ASN A 2 -17.40 -14.39 -12.13
C ASN A 2 -16.08 -14.13 -11.38
N ASP A 3 -15.05 -14.93 -11.66
CA ASP A 3 -13.78 -14.90 -10.92
C ASP A 3 -13.04 -13.56 -11.07
N SER A 4 -13.18 -12.89 -12.22
CA SER A 4 -12.63 -11.55 -12.46
C SER A 4 -13.29 -10.47 -11.60
N SER A 5 -14.62 -10.49 -11.46
CA SER A 5 -15.32 -9.57 -10.57
C SER A 5 -14.91 -9.75 -9.12
N LYS A 6 -14.69 -10.99 -8.65
CA LYS A 6 -14.18 -11.24 -7.29
C LYS A 6 -12.80 -10.63 -7.07
N PHE A 7 -11.91 -10.74 -8.07
CA PHE A 7 -10.59 -10.13 -8.02
C PHE A 7 -10.66 -8.61 -7.92
N TRP A 8 -11.41 -7.97 -8.83
CA TRP A 8 -11.52 -6.51 -8.84
C TRP A 8 -12.20 -5.96 -7.58
N ILE A 9 -13.15 -6.67 -7.00
CA ILE A 9 -13.75 -6.31 -5.71
C ILE A 9 -12.71 -6.41 -4.59
N ALA A 10 -11.90 -7.47 -4.54
CA ALA A 10 -10.86 -7.59 -3.53
C ALA A 10 -9.78 -6.51 -3.68
N VAL A 11 -9.39 -6.17 -4.91
CA VAL A 11 -8.49 -5.05 -5.19
C VAL A 11 -9.11 -3.73 -4.71
N ALA A 12 -10.39 -3.46 -5.02
CA ALA A 12 -11.07 -2.25 -4.58
C ALA A 12 -11.19 -2.17 -3.05
N MET A 13 -11.55 -3.27 -2.39
CA MET A 13 -11.62 -3.32 -0.91
C MET A 13 -10.25 -3.16 -0.26
N SER A 14 -9.22 -3.82 -0.79
CA SER A 14 -7.83 -3.66 -0.31
C SER A 14 -7.35 -2.23 -0.48
N THR A 15 -7.63 -1.61 -1.64
CA THR A 15 -7.29 -0.20 -1.89
C THR A 15 -8.02 0.73 -0.92
N ALA A 16 -9.31 0.51 -0.70
CA ALA A 16 -10.09 1.30 0.25
C ALA A 16 -9.58 1.13 1.69
N LEU A 17 -9.18 -0.08 2.09
CA LEU A 17 -8.58 -0.34 3.39
C LEU A 17 -7.22 0.36 3.54
N ILE A 18 -6.35 0.30 2.54
CA ILE A 18 -5.07 1.00 2.57
C ILE A 18 -5.28 2.52 2.65
N LEU A 19 -6.22 3.08 1.87
CA LEU A 19 -6.53 4.51 1.93
C LEU A 19 -7.10 4.92 3.29
N LEU A 20 -7.96 4.09 3.88
CA LEU A 20 -8.47 4.30 5.23
C LEU A 20 -7.36 4.20 6.28
N ASP A 21 -6.48 3.22 6.16
CA ASP A 21 -5.33 3.00 7.06
C ASP A 21 -4.36 4.18 7.02
N VAL A 22 -4.07 4.69 5.82
CA VAL A 22 -3.29 5.92 5.61
C VAL A 22 -4.03 7.15 6.16
N ALA A 23 -5.34 7.26 6.00
CA ALA A 23 -6.09 8.37 6.58
C ALA A 23 -6.06 8.30 8.13
N LEU A 24 -6.24 7.12 8.71
CA LEU A 24 -6.25 6.88 10.14
C LEU A 24 -4.89 7.16 10.80
N ILE A 25 -3.78 6.84 10.12
CA ILE A 25 -2.45 7.20 10.62
C ILE A 25 -2.20 8.72 10.54
N ILE A 26 -2.68 9.40 9.49
CA ILE A 26 -2.58 10.87 9.36
C ILE A 26 -3.36 11.57 10.47
N VAL A 27 -4.60 11.14 10.75
CA VAL A 27 -5.42 11.70 11.84
C VAL A 27 -5.10 11.11 13.21
N SER A 28 -4.03 10.30 13.31
CA SER A 28 -3.54 9.67 14.54
C SER A 28 -4.60 8.88 15.32
N ALA A 29 -5.60 8.33 14.63
CA ALA A 29 -6.67 7.56 15.24
C ALA A 29 -6.28 6.10 15.56
N ILE A 30 -5.10 5.64 15.13
CA ILE A 30 -4.63 4.27 15.35
C ILE A 30 -3.15 4.22 15.77
N PRO A 31 -2.78 3.29 16.67
CA PRO A 31 -1.38 3.05 17.00
C PRO A 31 -0.64 2.35 15.86
N MET A 32 0.68 2.55 15.79
CA MET A 32 1.53 2.07 14.69
C MET A 32 1.42 0.56 14.43
N TRP A 33 1.37 -0.27 15.49
CA TRP A 33 1.23 -1.72 15.33
C TRP A 33 -0.09 -2.13 14.65
N LEU A 34 -1.16 -1.37 14.86
CA LEU A 34 -2.46 -1.64 14.25
C LEU A 34 -2.45 -1.29 12.76
N PHE A 35 -1.79 -0.19 12.38
CA PHE A 35 -1.51 0.14 10.98
C PHE A 35 -0.83 -1.03 10.26
N TRP A 36 0.21 -1.61 10.87
CA TRP A 36 0.90 -2.78 10.30
C TRP A 36 -0.01 -3.99 10.09
N VAL A 37 -0.89 -4.28 11.05
CA VAL A 37 -1.85 -5.39 10.94
C VAL A 37 -2.84 -5.13 9.80
N ILE A 38 -3.35 -3.91 9.66
CA ILE A 38 -4.30 -3.53 8.61
C ILE A 38 -3.63 -3.57 7.24
N LEU A 39 -2.41 -3.05 7.10
CA LEU A 39 -1.65 -3.08 5.86
C LEU A 39 -1.39 -4.52 5.39
N ILE A 40 -0.92 -5.40 6.28
CA ILE A 40 -0.68 -6.82 5.96
C ILE A 40 -1.98 -7.51 5.58
N ALA A 41 -3.06 -7.32 6.36
CA ALA A 41 -4.37 -7.89 6.06
C ALA A 41 -4.89 -7.42 4.70
N SER A 42 -4.70 -6.15 4.36
CA SER A 42 -5.11 -5.54 3.09
C SER A 42 -4.35 -6.12 1.90
N ILE A 43 -3.04 -6.36 2.04
CA ILE A 43 -2.24 -7.02 1.00
C ILE A 43 -2.70 -8.46 0.80
N VAL A 44 -2.90 -9.20 1.90
CA VAL A 44 -3.37 -10.61 1.85
C VAL A 44 -4.76 -10.72 1.21
N LEU A 45 -5.66 -9.77 1.47
CA LEU A 45 -7.02 -9.74 0.94
C LEU A 45 -7.07 -9.81 -0.59
N VAL A 46 -6.11 -9.17 -1.29
CA VAL A 46 -6.03 -9.19 -2.76
C VAL A 46 -5.81 -10.60 -3.31
N PHE A 47 -5.13 -11.46 -2.56
CA PHE A 47 -4.81 -12.82 -2.98
C PHE A 47 -5.89 -13.86 -2.64
N ILE A 48 -6.81 -13.54 -1.72
CA ILE A 48 -7.88 -14.47 -1.30
C ILE A 48 -8.71 -14.98 -2.49
N PRO A 49 -9.19 -14.13 -3.43
CA PRO A 49 -9.97 -14.60 -4.58
C PRO A 49 -9.18 -15.56 -5.48
N VAL A 50 -7.86 -15.34 -5.61
CA VAL A 50 -6.98 -16.15 -6.47
C VAL A 50 -6.95 -17.60 -6.01
N LEU A 51 -7.05 -17.84 -4.69
CA LEU A 51 -7.13 -19.19 -4.11
C LEU A 51 -8.42 -19.94 -4.51
N SER A 52 -9.49 -19.22 -4.84
CA SER A 52 -10.79 -19.80 -5.22
C SER A 52 -10.95 -20.01 -6.73
N PHE A 53 -9.99 -19.57 -7.56
CA PHE A 53 -10.14 -19.65 -9.00
C PHE A 53 -10.20 -21.09 -9.48
N LYS A 54 -11.27 -21.40 -10.22
CA LYS A 54 -11.40 -22.70 -10.86
C LYS A 54 -10.57 -22.70 -12.14
N GLY A 55 -9.98 -23.85 -12.47
CA GLY A 55 -9.31 -24.04 -13.76
C GLY A 55 -10.28 -23.88 -14.95
N THR A 56 -9.73 -23.91 -16.16
CA THR A 56 -10.51 -23.81 -17.39
C THR A 56 -11.60 -24.88 -17.45
N GLN A 57 -12.81 -24.45 -17.76
CA GLN A 57 -13.96 -25.29 -18.04
C GLN A 57 -14.38 -25.06 -19.50
N ALA A 58 -14.67 -26.14 -20.21
CA ALA A 58 -15.24 -26.08 -21.56
C ALA A 58 -16.37 -27.09 -21.65
N SER A 59 -17.46 -26.70 -22.29
CA SER A 59 -18.56 -27.60 -22.63
C SER A 59 -19.14 -27.25 -23.99
N VAL A 60 -19.53 -28.28 -24.73
CA VAL A 60 -20.26 -28.15 -25.99
C VAL A 60 -21.71 -28.55 -25.73
N SER A 61 -22.65 -27.63 -25.89
CA SER A 61 -24.08 -27.91 -25.73
C SER A 61 -24.91 -26.97 -26.59
N ASN A 62 -26.07 -27.45 -27.05
CA ASN A 62 -27.03 -26.68 -27.85
C ASN A 62 -26.45 -26.00 -29.11
N GLY A 63 -25.41 -26.58 -29.73
CA GLY A 63 -24.75 -25.96 -30.90
C GLY A 63 -23.81 -24.81 -30.55
N HIS A 64 -23.39 -24.70 -29.29
CA HIS A 64 -22.47 -23.68 -28.80
C HIS A 64 -21.29 -24.31 -28.03
N LEU A 65 -20.11 -23.70 -28.17
CA LEU A 65 -18.93 -23.93 -27.33
C LEU A 65 -18.88 -22.86 -26.24
N ARG A 66 -18.99 -23.27 -24.98
CA ARG A 66 -18.81 -22.40 -23.82
C ARG A 66 -17.46 -22.64 -23.16
N ILE A 67 -16.70 -21.57 -22.97
CA ILE A 67 -15.40 -21.58 -22.29
C ILE A 67 -15.46 -20.63 -21.11
N LYS A 68 -15.17 -21.16 -19.93
CA LYS A 68 -15.13 -20.39 -18.70
C LYS A 68 -13.81 -20.60 -17.98
N ALA A 69 -13.07 -19.52 -17.80
CA ALA A 69 -11.85 -19.46 -17.02
C ALA A 69 -11.77 -18.06 -16.37
N PRO A 70 -10.86 -17.85 -15.40
CA PRO A 70 -10.63 -16.50 -14.89
C PRO A 70 -10.33 -15.54 -16.06
N PHE A 71 -11.05 -14.42 -16.15
CA PHE A 71 -10.88 -13.41 -17.22
C PHE A 71 -11.25 -13.86 -18.64
N VAL A 72 -11.86 -15.04 -18.80
CA VAL A 72 -12.39 -15.53 -20.09
C VAL A 72 -13.76 -16.16 -19.87
N ASP A 73 -14.80 -15.54 -20.45
CA ASP A 73 -16.15 -16.10 -20.50
C ASP A 73 -16.65 -15.96 -21.94
N LEU A 74 -16.52 -17.04 -22.72
CA LEU A 74 -16.83 -17.06 -24.14
C LEU A 74 -17.97 -18.03 -24.42
N ASP A 75 -18.90 -17.61 -25.27
CA ASP A 75 -19.96 -18.43 -25.85
C ASP A 75 -19.88 -18.31 -27.38
N ILE A 76 -19.40 -19.36 -28.05
CA ILE A 76 -19.09 -19.38 -29.48
C ILE A 76 -20.07 -20.33 -30.19
N PRO A 77 -20.90 -19.86 -31.12
CA PRO A 77 -21.74 -20.72 -31.94
C PRO A 77 -20.88 -21.66 -32.80
N LEU A 78 -21.20 -22.95 -32.85
CA LEU A 78 -20.45 -23.93 -33.66
C LEU A 78 -20.48 -23.59 -35.16
N SER A 79 -21.55 -22.97 -35.64
CA SER A 79 -21.67 -22.46 -37.02
C SER A 79 -20.67 -21.36 -37.36
N SER A 80 -20.09 -20.68 -36.36
CA SER A 80 -19.10 -19.62 -36.56
C SER A 80 -17.66 -20.14 -36.64
N ILE A 81 -17.45 -21.43 -36.34
CA ILE A 81 -16.13 -22.07 -36.36
C ILE A 81 -15.74 -22.36 -37.80
N GLN A 82 -14.61 -21.81 -38.22
CA GLN A 82 -14.08 -21.89 -39.59
C GLN A 82 -12.98 -22.94 -39.71
N ALA A 83 -12.21 -23.14 -38.64
CA ALA A 83 -11.17 -24.17 -38.57
C ALA A 83 -11.03 -24.68 -37.13
N LEU A 84 -10.73 -25.97 -37.01
CA LEU A 84 -10.53 -26.66 -35.75
C LEU A 84 -9.25 -27.50 -35.85
N GLU A 85 -8.31 -27.25 -34.94
CA GLU A 85 -7.03 -27.95 -34.88
C GLU A 85 -6.79 -28.52 -33.47
N CYS A 86 -6.20 -29.72 -33.39
CA CYS A 86 -5.72 -30.28 -32.14
C CYS A 86 -4.20 -30.42 -32.20
N ARG A 87 -3.50 -29.77 -31.26
CA ARG A 87 -2.04 -29.71 -31.23
C ARG A 87 -1.49 -30.15 -29.88
N THR A 88 -0.40 -30.90 -29.92
CA THR A 88 0.36 -31.27 -28.73
C THR A 88 1.49 -30.29 -28.42
N THR A 89 1.89 -29.50 -29.42
CA THR A 89 2.89 -28.43 -29.31
C THR A 89 2.23 -27.10 -29.62
N PHE A 90 2.37 -26.15 -28.69
CA PHE A 90 1.83 -24.82 -28.85
C PHE A 90 2.64 -23.82 -28.03
N ASP A 91 3.25 -22.84 -28.71
CA ASP A 91 3.88 -21.71 -28.03
C ASP A 91 2.80 -20.72 -27.61
N ILE A 92 2.56 -20.63 -26.30
CA ILE A 92 1.56 -19.73 -25.73
C ILE A 92 2.01 -18.25 -25.85
N GLY A 93 3.30 -17.97 -26.05
CA GLY A 93 3.78 -16.59 -26.18
C GLY A 93 3.54 -15.72 -24.93
N LEU A 94 3.35 -14.42 -25.16
CA LEU A 94 3.27 -13.38 -24.14
C LEU A 94 1.81 -13.06 -23.76
N ARG A 95 1.55 -12.92 -22.46
CA ARG A 95 0.24 -12.49 -21.95
C ARG A 95 0.12 -10.97 -22.04
N MET A 96 -0.94 -10.49 -22.70
CA MET A 96 -1.28 -9.07 -22.79
C MET A 96 -2.27 -8.65 -21.71
N TYR A 97 -3.26 -9.51 -21.42
CA TYR A 97 -4.29 -9.25 -20.40
C TYR A 97 -4.80 -10.56 -19.80
N GLY A 98 -5.29 -10.51 -18.56
CA GLY A 98 -5.92 -11.64 -17.88
C GLY A 98 -5.05 -12.30 -16.80
N TYR A 99 -5.39 -13.53 -16.46
CA TYR A 99 -4.81 -14.28 -15.35
C TYR A 99 -3.66 -15.17 -15.80
N GLY A 100 -2.61 -15.24 -14.99
CA GLY A 100 -1.64 -16.32 -15.05
C GLY A 100 -1.30 -16.80 -13.66
N GLY A 101 -1.81 -17.97 -13.33
CA GLY A 101 -1.41 -18.75 -12.17
C GLY A 101 -0.15 -19.57 -12.46
N ILE A 102 0.23 -20.38 -11.47
CA ILE A 102 1.48 -21.15 -11.44
C ILE A 102 1.63 -22.10 -12.64
N SER A 103 0.53 -22.70 -13.09
CA SER A 103 0.55 -23.67 -14.19
C SER A 103 -0.58 -23.49 -15.20
N SER A 104 -1.47 -22.53 -14.96
CA SER A 104 -2.62 -22.23 -15.80
C SER A 104 -2.71 -20.74 -16.06
N GLY A 105 -3.27 -20.37 -17.19
CA GLY A 105 -3.47 -18.98 -17.56
C GLY A 105 -4.70 -18.85 -18.44
N SER A 106 -5.28 -17.66 -18.42
CA SER A 106 -6.45 -17.35 -19.20
C SER A 106 -6.55 -15.84 -19.45
N GLY A 107 -6.87 -15.45 -20.66
CA GLY A 107 -6.96 -14.06 -21.08
C GLY A 107 -6.46 -13.86 -22.51
N ASP A 108 -5.96 -12.67 -22.80
CA ASP A 108 -5.47 -12.30 -24.13
C ASP A 108 -3.95 -12.44 -24.20
N PHE A 109 -3.50 -13.11 -25.25
CA PHE A 109 -2.12 -13.48 -25.48
C PHE A 109 -1.69 -13.07 -26.89
N THR A 110 -0.38 -13.01 -27.09
CA THR A 110 0.21 -12.82 -28.41
C THR A 110 1.42 -13.72 -28.61
N ASN A 111 1.52 -14.34 -29.78
CA ASN A 111 2.69 -15.12 -30.18
C ASN A 111 3.08 -14.82 -31.64
N LYS A 112 4.19 -15.38 -32.10
CA LYS A 112 4.67 -15.16 -33.48
C LYS A 112 3.79 -15.81 -34.54
N GLU A 113 3.05 -16.86 -34.20
CA GLU A 113 2.28 -17.65 -35.15
C GLU A 113 0.89 -17.05 -35.43
N PHE A 114 0.20 -16.63 -34.37
CA PHE A 114 -1.19 -16.19 -34.38
C PHE A 114 -1.34 -14.68 -34.23
N GLY A 115 -0.29 -13.95 -33.82
CA GLY A 115 -0.46 -12.59 -33.35
C GLY A 115 -1.33 -12.61 -32.09
N ALA A 116 -2.33 -11.73 -32.00
CA ALA A 116 -3.24 -11.66 -30.86
C ALA A 116 -4.31 -12.76 -30.88
N TYR A 117 -4.51 -13.43 -29.74
CA TYR A 117 -5.49 -14.50 -29.57
C TYR A 117 -5.91 -14.67 -28.11
N THR A 118 -7.02 -15.36 -27.86
CA THR A 118 -7.47 -15.67 -26.50
C THR A 118 -6.98 -17.06 -26.08
N PHE A 119 -6.39 -17.16 -24.90
CA PHE A 119 -5.95 -18.42 -24.31
C PHE A 119 -6.77 -18.75 -23.07
N ALA A 120 -7.09 -20.02 -22.85
CA ALA A 120 -7.61 -20.50 -21.57
C ALA A 120 -7.15 -21.94 -21.32
N GLY A 121 -6.17 -22.15 -20.47
CA GLY A 121 -5.64 -23.50 -20.28
C GLY A 121 -4.51 -23.64 -19.29
N SER A 122 -3.99 -24.85 -19.21
CA SER A 122 -2.90 -25.28 -18.35
C SER A 122 -1.71 -25.72 -19.19
N LYS A 123 -0.51 -25.27 -18.82
CA LYS A 123 0.75 -25.74 -19.40
C LYS A 123 1.07 -27.19 -19.04
N LYS A 124 0.40 -27.75 -18.02
CA LYS A 124 0.56 -29.15 -17.60
C LYS A 124 -0.11 -30.15 -18.55
N ILE A 125 -1.05 -29.69 -19.36
CA ILE A 125 -1.78 -30.53 -20.30
C ILE A 125 -1.13 -30.29 -21.67
N PRO A 126 -0.39 -31.25 -22.22
CA PRO A 126 0.35 -31.10 -23.47
C PRO A 126 -0.55 -31.29 -24.69
N LEU A 127 -1.82 -30.91 -24.58
CA LEU A 127 -2.83 -31.01 -25.64
C LEU A 127 -3.64 -29.74 -25.64
N PHE A 128 -3.76 -29.10 -26.81
CA PHE A 128 -4.42 -27.82 -27.00
C PHE A 128 -5.38 -27.91 -28.18
N ILE A 129 -6.57 -27.38 -27.99
CA ILE A 129 -7.56 -27.19 -29.05
C ILE A 129 -7.44 -25.75 -29.51
N ILE A 130 -7.27 -25.57 -30.81
CA ILE A 130 -7.26 -24.25 -31.45
C ILE A 130 -8.52 -24.13 -32.30
N VAL A 131 -9.30 -23.10 -32.01
CA VAL A 131 -10.54 -22.76 -32.69
C VAL A 131 -10.34 -21.44 -33.39
N ARG A 132 -10.53 -21.42 -34.71
CA ARG A 132 -10.64 -20.18 -35.48
C ARG A 132 -12.11 -19.91 -35.75
N HIS A 133 -12.60 -18.78 -35.27
CA HIS A 133 -14.01 -18.40 -35.43
C HIS A 133 -14.17 -17.06 -36.13
N SER A 134 -15.42 -16.64 -36.33
CA SER A 134 -15.79 -15.40 -37.03
C SER A 134 -14.93 -14.19 -36.62
N GLY A 135 -14.49 -13.43 -37.64
CA GLY A 135 -13.66 -12.23 -37.45
C GLY A 135 -12.16 -12.49 -37.27
N LYS A 136 -11.63 -13.62 -37.76
CA LYS A 136 -10.20 -14.05 -37.62
C LYS A 136 -9.75 -14.20 -36.15
N LYS A 137 -10.69 -14.34 -35.23
CA LYS A 137 -10.41 -14.51 -33.81
C LYS A 137 -9.99 -15.96 -33.55
N ILE A 138 -8.94 -16.12 -32.76
CA ILE A 138 -8.34 -17.41 -32.44
C ILE A 138 -8.51 -17.64 -30.95
N LEU A 139 -9.00 -18.82 -30.59
CA LEU A 139 -9.08 -19.32 -29.23
C LEU A 139 -8.22 -20.57 -29.11
N ALA A 140 -7.28 -20.59 -28.17
CA ALA A 140 -6.52 -21.79 -27.82
C ALA A 140 -6.83 -22.21 -26.37
N PHE A 141 -7.22 -23.46 -26.16
CA PHE A 141 -7.61 -23.91 -24.82
C PHE A 141 -7.35 -25.38 -24.56
N ASN A 142 -7.32 -25.75 -23.28
CA ASN A 142 -7.36 -27.14 -22.82
C ASN A 142 -8.07 -27.25 -21.47
N VAL A 143 -8.56 -28.45 -21.12
CA VAL A 143 -9.45 -28.64 -19.97
C VAL A 143 -9.20 -29.97 -19.28
N GLY A 144 -9.00 -29.89 -17.96
CA GLY A 144 -8.86 -31.06 -17.09
C GLY A 144 -7.57 -31.83 -17.35
N ASP A 145 -7.64 -32.81 -18.24
CA ASP A 145 -6.54 -33.67 -18.68
C ASP A 145 -6.63 -33.90 -20.19
N GLU A 146 -5.73 -34.73 -20.73
CA GLU A 146 -5.70 -35.04 -22.16
C GLU A 146 -6.99 -35.74 -22.63
N ALA A 147 -7.54 -36.67 -21.84
CA ALA A 147 -8.74 -37.42 -22.21
C ALA A 147 -9.96 -36.51 -22.29
N LYS A 148 -10.12 -35.61 -21.31
CA LYS A 148 -11.20 -34.63 -21.26
C LYS A 148 -11.03 -33.53 -22.30
N THR A 149 -9.80 -33.10 -22.56
CA THR A 149 -9.51 -32.17 -23.66
C THR A 149 -9.89 -32.83 -24.99
N MET A 150 -9.49 -34.08 -25.22
CA MET A 150 -9.81 -34.79 -26.45
C MET A 150 -11.31 -35.09 -26.61
N SER A 151 -12.04 -35.34 -25.53
CA SER A 151 -13.51 -35.53 -25.62
C SER A 151 -14.23 -34.25 -26.05
N VAL A 152 -13.78 -33.08 -25.57
CA VAL A 152 -14.29 -31.78 -26.04
C VAL A 152 -13.95 -31.56 -27.51
N TYR A 153 -12.73 -31.90 -27.95
CA TYR A 153 -12.35 -31.81 -29.37
C TYR A 153 -13.25 -32.65 -30.26
N ARG A 154 -13.54 -33.91 -29.87
CA ARG A 154 -14.43 -34.79 -30.64
C ARG A 154 -15.83 -34.22 -30.77
N ALA A 155 -16.40 -33.73 -29.66
CA ALA A 155 -17.72 -33.08 -29.67
C ALA A 155 -17.75 -31.84 -30.59
N LEU A 156 -16.66 -31.06 -30.65
CA LEU A 156 -16.54 -29.94 -31.59
C LEU A 156 -16.43 -30.41 -33.05
N SER A 157 -15.65 -31.46 -33.31
CA SER A 157 -15.49 -31.99 -34.66
C SER A 157 -16.79 -32.60 -35.23
N GLU A 158 -17.62 -33.20 -34.37
CA GLU A 158 -18.94 -33.73 -34.76
C GLU A 158 -19.98 -32.63 -34.97
N GLY A 159 -19.88 -31.53 -34.20
CA GLY A 159 -20.84 -30.42 -34.23
C GLY A 159 -20.50 -29.29 -35.20
N THR A 160 -19.39 -29.37 -35.93
CA THR A 160 -18.95 -28.33 -36.88
C THR A 160 -18.65 -28.93 -38.25
N ASN A 161 -18.80 -28.13 -39.32
CA ASN A 161 -18.36 -28.53 -40.66
C ASN A 161 -16.87 -28.23 -40.92
N ALA A 162 -16.16 -27.74 -39.89
CA ALA A 162 -14.74 -27.42 -39.97
C ALA A 162 -13.93 -28.71 -39.81
N GLY A 163 -13.23 -29.13 -40.87
CA GLY A 163 -12.44 -30.37 -40.87
C GLY A 163 -11.42 -30.40 -39.72
N GLY A 164 -11.48 -31.43 -38.89
CA GLY A 164 -10.58 -31.60 -37.75
C GLY A 164 -9.25 -32.22 -38.18
N THR A 165 -8.15 -31.48 -38.04
CA THR A 165 -6.80 -32.01 -38.29
C THR A 165 -6.08 -32.25 -36.95
N VAL A 166 -5.62 -33.48 -36.71
CA VAL A 166 -4.83 -33.86 -35.52
C VAL A 166 -3.37 -34.01 -35.94
N VAL A 167 -2.46 -33.26 -35.31
CA VAL A 167 -1.01 -33.37 -35.56
C VAL A 167 -0.37 -34.23 -34.47
N SER A 168 0.31 -35.32 -34.87
CA SER A 168 0.79 -36.42 -33.99
C SER A 168 2.14 -36.15 -33.29
N ALA A 169 2.38 -36.88 -32.19
CA ALA A 169 3.19 -36.53 -31.01
C ALA A 169 4.61 -37.17 -30.91
N GLU A 170 5.16 -37.75 -31.98
CA GLU A 170 6.29 -38.69 -31.82
C GLU A 170 7.67 -38.02 -31.57
N GLU A 171 7.88 -36.75 -31.91
CA GLU A 171 9.20 -36.09 -31.79
C GLU A 171 9.45 -35.39 -30.43
N SER A 172 8.44 -35.26 -29.57
CA SER A 172 8.47 -34.31 -28.44
C SER A 172 8.85 -34.90 -27.07
N ARG A 173 9.28 -36.17 -27.02
CA ARG A 173 9.61 -36.87 -25.76
C ARG A 173 10.86 -36.35 -25.03
N LYS A 174 11.57 -35.34 -25.56
CA LYS A 174 12.83 -34.81 -24.98
C LYS A 174 12.75 -33.42 -24.35
N ALA A 175 11.61 -32.72 -24.35
CA ALA A 175 11.51 -31.35 -23.82
C ALA A 175 10.86 -31.23 -22.42
N ALA A 176 10.36 -32.32 -21.83
CA ALA A 176 9.59 -32.29 -20.57
C ALA A 176 10.43 -32.38 -19.27
N MET A 177 11.74 -32.10 -19.31
CA MET A 177 12.56 -31.95 -18.10
C MET A 177 13.11 -30.53 -18.00
N GLY A 178 12.42 -29.67 -17.27
CA GLY A 178 12.95 -28.34 -16.96
C GLY A 178 11.95 -27.37 -16.36
N HIS A 179 11.19 -27.76 -15.33
CA HIS A 179 10.32 -26.79 -14.65
C HIS A 179 10.10 -27.05 -13.15
N ARG A 180 11.18 -27.32 -12.42
CA ARG A 180 11.21 -27.06 -10.95
C ARG A 180 11.61 -25.61 -10.61
N SER A 181 12.06 -24.83 -11.60
CA SER A 181 12.70 -23.51 -11.40
C SER A 181 11.73 -22.35 -11.14
N MET A 182 10.59 -22.26 -11.82
CA MET A 182 9.71 -21.08 -11.68
C MET A 182 8.97 -20.98 -10.34
N ARG A 183 8.79 -22.08 -9.60
CA ARG A 183 8.20 -22.04 -8.25
C ARG A 183 9.10 -21.24 -7.29
N ASN A 184 10.40 -21.51 -7.33
CA ASN A 184 11.37 -20.85 -6.45
C ASN A 184 11.62 -19.41 -6.88
N VAL A 185 11.60 -19.12 -8.19
CA VAL A 185 11.74 -17.75 -8.70
C VAL A 185 10.57 -16.87 -8.29
N MET A 186 9.34 -17.38 -8.34
CA MET A 186 8.16 -16.57 -7.97
C MET A 186 8.05 -16.36 -6.46
N ILE A 187 8.37 -17.38 -5.64
CA ILE A 187 8.49 -17.21 -4.19
C ILE A 187 9.60 -16.21 -3.86
N ALA A 188 10.74 -16.27 -4.56
CA ALA A 188 11.83 -15.32 -4.37
C ALA A 188 11.42 -13.89 -4.73
N ILE A 189 10.72 -13.67 -5.84
CA ILE A 189 10.24 -12.33 -6.23
C ILE A 189 9.24 -11.78 -5.21
N THR A 190 8.26 -12.58 -4.78
CA THR A 190 7.30 -12.15 -3.76
C THR A 190 8.00 -11.85 -2.43
N ALA A 191 8.96 -12.69 -2.01
CA ALA A 191 9.76 -12.44 -0.81
C ALA A 191 10.60 -11.16 -0.94
N ILE A 192 11.20 -10.90 -2.10
CA ILE A 192 11.96 -9.67 -2.37
C ILE A 192 11.05 -8.44 -2.30
N CYS A 193 9.86 -8.48 -2.90
CA CYS A 193 8.91 -7.37 -2.80
C CYS A 193 8.51 -7.07 -1.35
N ILE A 194 8.26 -8.12 -0.54
CA ILE A 194 7.99 -7.96 0.89
C ILE A 194 9.19 -7.34 1.61
N VAL A 195 10.41 -7.84 1.36
CA VAL A 195 11.63 -7.31 1.97
C VAL A 195 11.88 -5.85 1.59
N VAL A 196 11.61 -5.46 0.33
CA VAL A 196 11.77 -4.06 -0.12
C VAL A 196 10.74 -3.15 0.55
N VAL A 197 9.47 -3.57 0.67
CA VAL A 197 8.45 -2.79 1.39
C VAL A 197 8.83 -2.65 2.86
N VAL A 198 9.24 -3.73 3.52
CA VAL A 198 9.72 -3.70 4.91
C VAL A 198 10.92 -2.77 5.06
N ALA A 199 11.87 -2.80 4.12
CA ALA A 199 13.05 -1.94 4.15
C ALA A 199 12.71 -0.45 3.96
N ILE A 200 11.84 -0.10 3.00
CA ILE A 200 11.41 1.28 2.78
C ILE A 200 10.74 1.82 4.05
N VAL A 201 9.86 1.03 4.65
CA VAL A 201 9.15 1.48 5.84
C VAL A 201 10.07 1.54 7.08
N ALA A 202 11.01 0.59 7.23
CA ALA A 202 12.03 0.66 8.29
C ALA A 202 12.87 1.94 8.19
N VAL A 203 13.22 2.38 6.97
CA VAL A 203 13.93 3.66 6.76
C VAL A 203 13.07 4.85 7.18
N VAL A 204 11.78 4.86 6.83
CA VAL A 204 10.85 5.94 7.23
C VAL A 204 10.63 5.99 8.75
N MET A 205 10.73 4.86 9.45
CA MET A 205 10.61 4.81 10.92
C MET A 205 11.82 5.37 11.66
N VAL A 206 12.98 5.46 11.00
CA VAL A 206 14.26 5.92 11.59
C VAL A 206 14.61 7.34 11.12
N SER A 207 13.91 7.89 10.12
CA SER A 207 14.24 9.19 9.52
C SER A 207 13.66 10.41 10.27
N GLY A 208 13.38 10.28 11.57
CA GLY A 208 12.90 11.39 12.38
C GLY A 208 14.02 12.39 12.69
N HIS A 209 13.66 13.65 12.92
CA HIS A 209 14.57 14.68 13.41
C HIS A 209 13.90 15.55 14.47
N VAL A 210 14.74 16.10 15.36
CA VAL A 210 14.43 17.18 16.30
C VAL A 210 15.62 18.14 16.25
N ASP A 211 15.37 19.40 15.97
CA ASP A 211 16.35 20.48 15.93
C ASP A 211 15.77 21.65 16.72
N VAL A 212 16.52 22.11 17.71
CA VAL A 212 16.09 23.16 18.62
C VAL A 212 17.14 24.24 18.65
N ARG A 213 16.72 25.49 18.43
CA ARG A 213 17.62 26.65 18.32
C ARG A 213 17.00 27.86 19.01
N MET A 214 17.87 28.69 19.59
CA MET A 214 17.49 30.02 20.02
C MET A 214 17.89 30.99 18.90
N ASP A 215 16.92 31.69 18.34
CA ASP A 215 17.16 32.81 17.42
C ASP A 215 17.31 34.13 18.21
N GLU A 216 17.37 35.27 17.53
CA GLU A 216 17.51 36.58 18.16
C GLU A 216 16.38 36.85 19.18
N ASP A 217 15.13 36.60 18.80
CA ASP A 217 13.93 37.00 19.58
C ASP A 217 13.03 35.83 20.02
N SER A 218 13.33 34.59 19.58
CA SER A 218 12.47 33.43 19.83
C SER A 218 13.21 32.09 19.98
N LEU A 219 12.49 31.12 20.52
CA LEU A 219 12.86 29.71 20.60
C LEU A 219 12.21 28.93 19.45
N GLU A 220 13.03 28.46 18.51
CA GLU A 220 12.61 27.65 17.37
C GLU A 220 12.81 26.16 17.66
N ILE A 221 11.74 25.37 17.50
CA ILE A 221 11.73 23.91 17.63
C ILE A 221 11.20 23.33 16.31
N ASP A 222 12.09 22.73 15.52
CA ASP A 222 11.73 22.03 14.28
C ASP A 222 11.90 20.53 14.46
N ALA A 223 10.82 19.80 14.34
CA ALA A 223 10.82 18.34 14.41
C ALA A 223 9.97 17.73 13.29
N THR A 224 10.14 16.43 13.07
CA THR A 224 9.33 15.74 12.07
C THR A 224 7.83 15.91 12.37
N MET A 225 7.08 16.54 11.46
CA MET A 225 5.64 16.85 11.63
C MET A 225 5.29 17.82 12.77
N MET A 226 6.25 18.61 13.26
CA MET A 226 6.04 19.64 14.28
C MET A 226 7.00 20.81 14.03
N HIS A 227 6.49 22.03 14.01
CA HIS A 227 7.32 23.22 13.94
C HIS A 227 6.74 24.24 14.91
N GLU A 228 7.62 24.84 15.69
CA GLU A 228 7.30 25.81 16.72
C GLU A 228 8.28 26.97 16.77
N ASP A 229 7.73 28.15 16.97
CA ASP A 229 8.47 29.39 17.10
C ASP A 229 7.83 30.18 18.25
N ILE A 230 8.49 30.19 19.41
CA ILE A 230 7.98 30.74 20.66
C ILE A 230 8.77 32.01 21.00
N PRO A 231 8.18 33.22 20.88
CA PRO A 231 8.81 34.46 21.32
C PRO A 231 9.21 34.41 22.79
N PHE A 232 10.38 34.94 23.14
CA PHE A 232 10.87 34.87 24.53
C PHE A 232 9.98 35.62 25.53
N ASP A 233 9.26 36.66 25.08
CA ASP A 233 8.32 37.43 25.91
C ASP A 233 6.99 36.71 26.17
N GLU A 234 6.67 35.69 25.38
CA GLU A 234 5.53 34.79 25.58
C GLU A 234 5.87 33.63 26.52
N ILE A 235 7.14 33.42 26.88
CA ILE A 235 7.54 32.38 27.82
C ILE A 235 7.26 32.84 29.26
N SER A 236 6.32 32.16 29.93
CA SER A 236 5.96 32.45 31.32
C SER A 236 6.83 31.71 32.32
N ARG A 237 7.20 30.46 32.01
CA ARG A 237 7.97 29.57 32.89
C ARG A 237 8.60 28.47 32.06
N ILE A 238 9.82 28.09 32.45
CA ILE A 238 10.48 26.88 31.96
C ILE A 238 10.80 25.94 33.13
N GLU A 239 10.81 24.64 32.86
CA GLU A 239 11.16 23.59 33.81
C GLU A 239 12.08 22.56 33.15
N LEU A 240 13.00 22.00 33.93
CA LEU A 240 13.78 20.83 33.55
C LEU A 240 13.24 19.62 34.33
N ARG A 241 12.81 18.58 33.62
CA ARG A 241 12.12 17.41 34.21
C ARG A 241 12.59 16.10 33.60
N ASP A 242 12.58 15.04 34.40
CA ASP A 242 12.92 13.67 34.02
C ASP A 242 11.76 12.67 34.28
N ASP A 243 10.61 13.17 34.74
CA ASP A 243 9.49 12.38 35.26
C ASP A 243 8.16 12.64 34.54
N VAL A 244 8.21 13.12 33.29
CA VAL A 244 7.02 13.50 32.52
C VAL A 244 6.32 12.25 31.95
N ASP A 245 5.05 12.06 32.31
CA ASP A 245 4.17 11.13 31.59
C ASP A 245 3.66 11.81 30.31
N TYR A 246 4.22 11.43 29.16
CA TYR A 246 3.85 12.01 27.87
C TYR A 246 2.41 11.68 27.42
N GLY A 247 1.72 10.74 28.09
CA GLY A 247 0.33 10.42 27.79
C GLY A 247 0.14 9.90 26.36
N MET A 248 -0.88 10.42 25.67
CA MET A 248 -1.32 9.93 24.36
C MET A 248 -1.02 10.93 23.24
N ARG A 249 -0.35 10.46 22.18
CA ARG A 249 -0.22 11.23 20.94
C ARG A 249 -1.58 11.39 20.27
N THR A 250 -1.98 12.63 19.99
CA THR A 250 -3.19 13.01 19.26
C THR A 250 -2.91 13.45 17.81
N GLY A 251 -1.65 13.70 17.47
CA GLY A 251 -1.20 14.08 16.12
C GLY A 251 0.32 14.01 15.98
N GLY A 252 0.86 13.71 14.79
CA GLY A 252 2.30 13.83 14.50
C GLY A 252 3.07 12.52 14.35
N PHE A 253 4.38 12.58 14.54
CA PHE A 253 5.32 11.50 14.29
C PHE A 253 5.63 10.68 15.55
N GLY A 254 5.79 9.37 15.38
CA GLY A 254 6.34 8.50 16.42
C GLY A 254 7.13 7.38 15.81
N GLY A 255 8.45 7.56 15.83
CA GLY A 255 9.44 6.58 15.46
C GLY A 255 9.92 5.78 16.67
N MET A 256 10.95 4.97 16.44
CA MET A 256 11.67 4.30 17.52
C MET A 256 12.42 5.31 18.38
N ASP A 257 13.10 6.26 17.72
CA ASP A 257 14.06 7.15 18.37
C ASP A 257 13.44 8.50 18.73
N ILE A 258 12.39 8.94 18.04
CA ILE A 258 11.82 10.29 18.19
C ILE A 258 10.29 10.24 18.27
N SER A 259 9.72 11.10 19.11
CA SER A 259 8.29 11.40 19.18
C SER A 259 8.06 12.91 19.06
N SER A 260 7.19 13.31 18.12
CA SER A 260 6.91 14.72 17.89
C SER A 260 5.47 14.97 17.41
N GLY A 261 4.93 16.15 17.72
CA GLY A 261 3.60 16.58 17.32
C GLY A 261 2.68 16.93 18.49
N ASN A 262 1.40 16.60 18.36
CA ASN A 262 0.36 16.93 19.33
C ASN A 262 0.15 15.76 20.29
N PHE A 263 0.14 16.05 21.58
CA PHE A 263 0.01 15.09 22.66
C PHE A 263 -1.04 15.55 23.67
N ARG A 264 -1.52 14.61 24.48
CA ARG A 264 -2.45 14.88 25.56
C ARG A 264 -2.14 14.02 26.78
N ASN A 265 -2.01 14.65 27.94
CA ASN A 265 -1.88 13.98 29.23
C ASN A 265 -2.76 14.66 30.29
N ASP A 266 -2.83 14.05 31.49
CA ASP A 266 -3.66 14.56 32.58
C ASP A 266 -3.08 15.83 33.23
N GLU A 267 -1.77 16.06 33.07
CA GLU A 267 -1.04 17.18 33.68
C GLU A 267 -1.16 18.49 32.86
N PHE A 268 -0.85 18.41 31.57
CA PHE A 268 -0.78 19.56 30.66
C PHE A 268 -2.05 19.74 29.83
N GLY A 269 -2.93 18.74 29.76
CA GLY A 269 -4.03 18.76 28.81
C GLY A 269 -3.52 18.52 27.39
N ASP A 270 -3.96 19.32 26.41
CA ASP A 270 -3.44 19.25 25.03
C ASP A 270 -2.16 20.08 24.93
N TYR A 271 -1.08 19.49 24.43
CA TYR A 271 0.24 20.13 24.38
C TYR A 271 1.06 19.63 23.19
N ARG A 272 2.21 20.28 22.93
CA ARG A 272 3.13 19.85 21.87
C ARG A 272 4.40 19.20 22.40
N LEU A 273 4.87 18.19 21.69
CA LEU A 273 6.03 17.39 22.06
C LEU A 273 7.03 17.36 20.89
N ALA A 274 8.32 17.40 21.20
CA ALA A 274 9.41 17.13 20.27
C ALA A 274 10.61 16.52 21.04
N ILE A 275 10.65 15.19 21.16
CA ILE A 275 11.65 14.50 21.98
C ILE A 275 12.36 13.37 21.24
N HIS A 276 13.60 13.12 21.66
CA HIS A 276 14.32 11.87 21.59
C HIS A 276 13.83 10.93 22.71
N ASN A 277 13.31 9.76 22.31
CA ASN A 277 12.65 8.80 23.20
C ASN A 277 13.64 8.09 24.15
N ASP A 278 14.93 8.10 23.84
CA ASP A 278 16.01 7.52 24.63
C ASP A 278 16.62 8.48 25.66
N VAL A 279 16.11 9.72 25.71
CA VAL A 279 16.55 10.76 26.64
C VAL A 279 15.41 11.08 27.61
N ASP A 280 15.57 10.67 28.87
CA ASP A 280 14.56 10.85 29.92
C ASP A 280 14.39 12.33 30.31
N LEU A 281 15.46 13.12 30.24
CA LEU A 281 15.48 14.52 30.60
C LEU A 281 14.84 15.38 29.49
N CYS A 282 13.94 16.28 29.85
CA CYS A 282 13.26 17.19 28.94
C CYS A 282 13.05 18.58 29.54
N ILE A 283 12.84 19.55 28.67
CA ILE A 283 12.49 20.93 28.99
C ILE A 283 11.01 21.10 28.72
N VAL A 284 10.30 21.65 29.71
CA VAL A 284 8.88 22.02 29.62
C VAL A 284 8.81 23.54 29.56
N VAL A 285 8.23 24.07 28.49
CA VAL A 285 7.99 25.51 28.28
C VAL A 285 6.51 25.77 28.43
N HIS A 286 6.16 26.67 29.34
CA HIS A 286 4.81 27.18 29.51
C HIS A 286 4.72 28.60 28.96
N THR A 287 3.80 28.82 28.04
CA THR A 287 3.53 30.14 27.46
C THR A 287 2.55 30.94 28.31
N THR A 288 2.53 32.27 28.14
CA THR A 288 1.59 33.16 28.82
C THR A 288 0.13 32.89 28.44
N ASP A 289 -0.12 32.31 27.28
CA ASP A 289 -1.44 31.96 26.77
C ASP A 289 -1.97 30.62 27.31
N GLY A 290 -1.13 29.91 28.07
CA GLY A 290 -1.48 28.64 28.72
C GLY A 290 -1.12 27.39 27.91
N ASP A 291 -0.52 27.55 26.73
CA ASP A 291 -0.01 26.44 25.94
C ASP A 291 1.30 25.90 26.52
N THR A 292 1.53 24.59 26.34
CA THR A 292 2.72 23.89 26.82
C THR A 292 3.44 23.21 25.67
N VAL A 293 4.77 23.38 25.61
CA VAL A 293 5.64 22.72 24.66
C VAL A 293 6.74 21.98 25.42
N VAL A 294 6.92 20.70 25.12
CA VAL A 294 7.90 19.83 25.76
C VAL A 294 8.88 19.34 24.72
N PHE A 295 10.18 19.50 24.98
CA PHE A 295 11.22 19.03 24.07
C PHE A 295 12.47 18.58 24.80
N ASN A 296 13.34 17.84 24.11
CA ASN A 296 14.70 17.57 24.56
C ASN A 296 15.67 17.61 23.38
N LEU A 297 16.97 17.56 23.69
CA LEU A 297 18.03 17.44 22.70
C LEU A 297 18.51 15.97 22.65
N GLY A 298 19.51 15.70 21.81
CA GLY A 298 19.98 14.34 21.53
C GLY A 298 20.57 13.58 22.73
N ASP A 299 20.84 14.25 23.84
CA ASP A 299 21.26 13.64 25.11
C ASP A 299 20.94 14.54 26.31
N SER A 300 21.07 14.00 27.53
CA SER A 300 20.76 14.73 28.76
C SER A 300 21.71 15.90 29.03
N GLU A 301 22.98 15.82 28.65
CA GLU A 301 23.97 16.88 28.89
C GLU A 301 23.69 18.10 28.01
N SER A 302 23.41 17.89 26.73
CA SER A 302 22.98 18.92 25.79
C SER A 302 21.64 19.51 26.18
N THR A 303 20.69 18.69 26.66
CA THR A 303 19.40 19.17 27.16
C THR A 303 19.57 20.07 28.39
N GLU A 304 20.40 19.66 29.36
CA GLU A 304 20.68 20.47 30.55
C GLU A 304 21.43 21.76 30.20
N SER A 305 22.45 21.69 29.34
CA SER A 305 23.18 22.87 28.87
C SER A 305 22.25 23.87 28.17
N PHE A 306 21.39 23.37 27.27
CA PHE A 306 20.44 24.21 26.55
C PHE A 306 19.45 24.88 27.51
N TYR A 307 18.99 24.17 28.55
CA TYR A 307 18.13 24.73 29.59
C TYR A 307 18.81 25.88 30.33
N GLN A 308 20.10 25.76 30.67
CA GLN A 308 20.85 26.83 31.33
C GLN A 308 21.00 28.05 30.41
N ASP A 309 21.34 27.84 29.13
CA ASP A 309 21.47 28.94 28.18
C ASP A 309 20.13 29.66 27.97
N LEU A 310 19.02 28.92 27.94
CA LEU A 310 17.67 29.47 27.83
C LEU A 310 17.29 30.27 29.10
N LEU A 311 17.63 29.79 30.30
CA LEU A 311 17.45 30.54 31.54
C LEU A 311 18.20 31.88 31.49
N ASP A 312 19.49 31.85 31.13
CA ASP A 312 20.32 33.05 31.03
C ASP A 312 19.74 34.06 30.02
N ARG A 313 19.24 33.58 28.87
CA ARG A 313 18.60 34.41 27.84
C ARG A 313 17.32 35.09 28.35
N LEU A 314 16.53 34.42 29.19
CA LEU A 314 15.31 34.95 29.79
C LEU A 314 15.59 35.89 30.97
N GLU A 315 16.71 35.71 31.68
CA GLU A 315 17.12 36.60 32.78
C GLU A 315 17.79 37.90 32.30
N THR A 316 18.49 37.87 31.16
CA THR A 316 19.22 39.03 30.61
C THR A 316 18.34 40.07 29.90
N GLU A 317 17.12 39.72 29.51
CA GLU A 317 16.11 40.67 29.01
C GLU A 317 14.92 40.77 29.97
N PRO A 318 14.98 41.67 30.97
CA PRO A 318 13.83 41.90 31.83
C PRO A 318 12.70 42.52 31.01
N ILE A 319 11.57 41.81 30.98
CA ILE A 319 10.22 42.24 30.56
C ILE A 319 10.15 43.77 30.41
N SER A 320 10.30 44.27 29.18
CA SER A 320 10.05 45.67 28.89
C SER A 320 8.57 45.94 29.12
N THR A 321 8.27 46.53 30.27
CA THR A 321 6.95 47.06 30.59
C THR A 321 6.51 47.96 29.43
N PRO A 322 5.31 47.78 28.84
CA PRO A 322 4.91 48.62 27.72
C PRO A 322 4.87 50.07 28.18
N ALA A 323 5.66 50.91 27.51
CA ALA A 323 5.73 52.33 27.77
C ALA A 323 4.32 52.95 27.64
N ALA A 324 3.84 53.57 28.71
CA ALA A 324 2.63 54.38 28.65
C ALA A 324 2.82 55.47 27.58
N HIS A 325 2.06 55.37 26.49
CA HIS A 325 2.02 56.40 25.45
C HIS A 325 1.54 57.75 26.03
N PRO A 326 2.24 58.86 25.78
CA PRO A 326 1.77 60.18 26.15
C PRO A 326 0.79 60.71 25.09
N GLY A 327 -0.48 60.88 25.48
CA GLY A 327 -1.52 61.54 24.68
C GLY A 327 -2.48 60.54 24.02
N ALA A 328 -3.79 60.69 24.05
CA ALA A 328 -4.66 61.76 24.52
C ALA A 328 -6.07 61.17 24.69
N TRP A 329 -6.84 61.60 25.68
CA TRP A 329 -8.20 62.13 25.46
C TRP A 329 -8.86 62.54 26.78
N ASN A 330 -9.33 63.78 26.78
CA ASN A 330 -10.19 64.39 27.79
C ASN A 330 -11.56 64.61 27.13
N PRO A 331 -12.67 64.23 27.77
CA PRO A 331 -13.91 64.99 27.59
C PRO A 331 -14.48 65.38 28.96
N GLY A 332 -14.50 66.69 29.21
CA GLY A 332 -15.17 67.28 30.34
C GLY A 332 -16.69 67.34 30.22
N TRP A 333 -17.30 67.43 31.41
CA TRP A 333 -18.61 67.98 31.80
C TRP A 333 -19.84 67.06 31.84
N ARG A 334 -20.33 66.77 33.07
CA ARG A 334 -21.38 67.58 33.73
C ARG A 334 -21.60 67.23 35.21
N SER A 335 -21.76 68.31 35.98
CA SER A 335 -22.46 68.52 37.26
C SER A 335 -23.36 67.41 37.82
N THR A 336 -23.28 67.20 39.14
CA THR A 336 -24.41 67.37 40.08
C THR A 336 -23.88 67.61 41.50
N SER A 337 -24.56 68.54 42.19
CA SER A 337 -24.52 68.96 43.61
C SER A 337 -23.21 69.50 44.17
#